data_AF-A0A3D3LLN5-F1
#
_entry.id   AF-A0A3D3LLN5-F1
#
_cell.length_a   1.000
_cell.length_b   1.000
_cell.length_c   1.000
_cell.angle_alpha   90.00
_cell.angle_beta   90.00
_cell.angle_gamma   90.00
#
_symmetry.space_group_name_H-M   'P 1'
#
loop_
_entity.id
_entity.type
_entity.pdbx_description
1 polymer ?
#
loop_
_entity_poly.entity_id
_entity_poly.type
_entity_poly.pdbx_seq_one_letter_code
_entity_poly.pdbx_strand_id
1 'polypeptide(L)' 'GMTVRIMFIHVPAAWMSLFVYTFLTVSSIFGLVFRHPLGHVAAKSAALIGAGFTLITLITGALWGKPMWG' A
#
# COMPACT_ATOMS: atom_id res chain seq x y z
N GLY A 1 -11.93 -19.70 12.63
CA GLY A 1 -11.98 -18.63 13.64
C GLY A 1 -12.04 -17.27 12.97
N MET A 2 -12.59 -16.25 13.63
CA MET A 2 -12.75 -14.89 13.07
C MET A 2 -11.41 -14.28 12.59
N THR A 3 -10.32 -14.59 13.28
CA THR A 3 -8.95 -14.15 12.96
C THR A 3 -8.49 -14.55 11.56
N VAL A 4 -8.87 -15.74 11.08
CA VAL A 4 -8.55 -16.20 9.72
C VAL A 4 -9.28 -15.37 8.66
N ARG A 5 -10.49 -14.90 8.97
CA ARG A 5 -11.27 -14.07 8.03
C ARG A 5 -10.63 -12.70 7.80
N ILE A 6 -9.95 -12.15 8.82
CA ILE A 6 -9.21 -10.88 8.70
C ILE A 6 -8.08 -11.01 7.66
N MET A 7 -7.42 -12.18 7.59
CA MET A 7 -6.33 -12.40 6.64
C MET A 7 -6.75 -12.37 5.17
N PHE A 8 -8.01 -12.68 4.84
CA PHE A 8 -8.52 -12.53 3.47
C PHE A 8 -8.56 -11.06 3.00
N ILE A 9 -8.52 -10.11 3.92
CA ILE A 9 -8.48 -8.67 3.61
C ILE A 9 -7.07 -8.13 3.81
N HIS A 10 -6.42 -8.49 4.93
CA HIS A 10 -5.10 -7.99 5.29
C HIS A 10 -4.04 -8.36 4.25
N VAL A 11 -3.98 -9.64 3.85
CA VAL A 11 -2.92 -10.11 2.95
C VAL A 11 -3.01 -9.45 1.58
N PRO A 12 -4.18 -9.42 0.89
CA PRO A 12 -4.28 -8.70 -0.37
C PRO A 12 -4.03 -7.20 -0.23
N ALA A 13 -4.49 -6.55 0.84
CA ALA A 13 -4.25 -5.13 1.08
C ALA A 13 -2.74 -4.83 1.25
N ALA A 14 -2.01 -5.70 1.95
CA ALA A 14 -0.56 -5.57 2.13
C ALA A 14 0.19 -5.66 0.80
N TRP A 15 -0.16 -6.63 -0.04
CA TRP A 15 0.42 -6.77 -1.37
C TRP A 15 0.11 -5.57 -2.27
N MET A 16 -1.13 -5.06 -2.23
CA MET A 16 -1.52 -3.88 -3.01
C MET A 16 -0.79 -2.62 -2.52
N SER A 17 -0.63 -2.43 -1.21
CA SER A 17 0.15 -1.32 -0.64
C SER A 17 1.59 -1.33 -1.17
N LEU A 18 2.28 -2.47 -1.10
CA LEU A 18 3.66 -2.63 -1.59
C LEU A 18 3.76 -2.38 -3.10
N PHE A 19 2.81 -2.92 -3.87
CA PHE A 19 2.81 -2.75 -5.31
C PHE A 19 2.64 -1.27 -5.72
N VAL A 20 1.68 -0.57 -5.11
CA VAL A 20 1.42 0.84 -5.43
C VAL A 20 2.57 1.74 -4.99
N TYR A 21 3.20 1.48 -3.83
CA TYR A 21 4.39 2.23 -3.43
C TYR A 21 5.60 1.95 -4.32
N THR A 22 5.77 0.71 -4.80
CA THR A 22 6.82 0.39 -5.78
C THR A 22 6.60 1.17 -7.07
N PHE A 23 5.37 1.19 -7.57
CA PHE A 23 4.99 1.98 -8.75
C PHE A 23 5.20 3.48 -8.53
N LEU A 24 4.87 4.01 -7.35
CA LEU A 24 5.11 5.40 -6.97
C LEU A 24 6.60 5.73 -6.99
N THR A 25 7.44 4.87 -6.42
CA THR A 25 8.90 5.05 -6.41
C THR A 25 9.45 5.06 -7.83
N VAL A 26 9.08 4.10 -8.67
CA VAL A 26 9.52 4.03 -10.07
C VAL A 26 9.06 5.27 -10.85
N SER A 27 7.80 5.66 -10.69
CA SER A 27 7.24 6.85 -11.37
C SER A 27 7.92 8.14 -10.93
N SER A 28 8.27 8.25 -9.64
CA SER A 28 8.96 9.40 -9.07
C SER A 28 10.41 9.49 -9.56
N ILE A 29 11.13 8.36 -9.61
CA ILE A 29 12.48 8.29 -10.18
C ILE A 29 12.43 8.66 -11.67
N PHE A 30 11.48 8.12 -12.42
CA PHE A 30 11.32 8.44 -13.84
C PHE A 30 11.03 9.92 -14.06
N GLY A 31 10.11 10.51 -13.29
CA GLY A 31 9.82 11.94 -13.31
C GLY A 31 11.05 12.79 -12.97
N LEU A 32 11.84 12.38 -11.98
CA LEU A 32 13.03 13.12 -11.54
C LEU A 32 14.18 13.05 -12.56
N VAL A 33 14.50 11.86 -13.07
CA VAL A 33 15.66 11.63 -13.96
C VAL A 33 15.38 12.13 -15.37
N PHE A 34 14.23 11.78 -15.94
CA PHE A 34 13.88 12.14 -17.32
C PHE A 34 13.14 13.47 -17.43
N ARG A 35 12.83 14.11 -16.29
CA ARG A 35 12.04 15.36 -16.20
C ARG A 35 10.70 15.26 -16.93
N HIS A 36 10.13 14.05 -16.96
CA HIS A 36 8.91 13.78 -17.70
C HIS A 36 7.67 14.13 -16.86
N PRO A 37 6.81 15.07 -17.30
CA PRO A 37 5.69 15.57 -16.49
C PRO A 37 4.70 14.48 -16.09
N LEU A 38 4.51 13.46 -16.94
CA LEU A 38 3.64 12.32 -16.60
C LEU A 38 4.12 11.51 -15.40
N GLY A 39 5.43 11.45 -15.12
CA GLY A 39 5.97 10.73 -13.96
C GLY A 39 5.52 11.35 -12.65
N HIS A 40 5.52 12.68 -12.57
CA HIS A 40 5.03 13.41 -11.38
C HIS A 40 3.52 13.28 -11.20
N VAL A 41 2.75 13.33 -12.29
CA VAL A 41 1.29 13.15 -12.24
C VAL A 41 0.92 11.73 -11.80
N ALA A 42 1.58 10.72 -12.38
CA ALA A 42 1.38 9.33 -12.00
C ALA A 42 1.73 9.07 -10.53
N ALA A 43 2.87 9.59 -10.06
CA ALA A 43 3.29 9.47 -8.66
C ALA A 43 2.29 10.13 -7.70
N LYS A 44 1.77 11.32 -8.05
CA LYS A 44 0.77 12.03 -7.23
C LYS A 44 -0.53 11.24 -7.09
N SER A 45 -1.02 10.66 -8.19
CA SER A 45 -2.24 9.83 -8.16
C SER A 45 -2.03 8.53 -7.38
N ALA A 46 -0.87 7.89 -7.55
CA ALA A 46 -0.53 6.65 -6.83
C ALA A 46 -0.40 6.86 -5.31
N ALA A 47 0.02 8.05 -4.87
CA ALA A 47 0.30 8.32 -3.46
C ALA A 47 -0.92 8.08 -2.55
N LEU A 48 -2.10 8.57 -2.94
CA LEU A 48 -3.31 8.42 -2.13
C LEU A 48 -3.83 6.97 -2.15
N ILE A 49 -3.71 6.29 -3.30
CA ILE A 49 -4.11 4.88 -3.44
C ILE A 49 -3.25 4.00 -2.53
N GLY A 50 -1.92 4.20 -2.58
CA GLY A 50 -0.97 3.47 -1.73
C GLY A 50 -1.22 3.74 -0.25
N ALA A 51 -1.45 5.00 0.13
CA ALA A 51 -1.79 5.37 1.50
C ALA A 51 -3.08 4.68 1.98
N GLY A 52 -4.11 4.58 1.13
CA GLY A 52 -5.37 3.90 1.47
C GLY A 52 -5.17 2.41 1.76
N PHE A 53 -4.49 1.67 0.89
CA PHE A 53 -4.20 0.25 1.13
C PHE A 53 -3.30 0.04 2.36
N THR A 54 -2.37 0.96 2.60
CA THR A 54 -1.50 0.91 3.78
C THR A 54 -2.28 1.10 5.07
N LEU A 55 -3.22 2.06 5.10
CA LEU A 55 -4.09 2.27 6.25
C LEU A 55 -4.92 1.02 6.56
N ILE A 56 -5.52 0.40 5.54
CA ILE A 56 -6.28 -0.85 5.69
C ILE A 56 -5.38 -1.95 6.25
N THR A 57 -4.17 -2.09 5.71
CA THR A 57 -3.19 -3.09 6.15
C THR A 57 -2.80 -2.89 7.62
N LEU A 58 -2.54 -1.64 8.04
CA LEU A 58 -2.19 -1.31 9.42
C LEU A 58 -3.35 -1.62 10.40
N ILE A 59 -4.57 -1.20 10.06
CA ILE A 59 -5.75 -1.45 10.92
C ILE A 59 -6.01 -2.95 11.04
N THR A 60 -6.07 -3.66 9.91
CA THR A 60 -6.34 -5.11 9.90
C THR A 60 -5.21 -5.90 10.55
N GLY A 61 -3.95 -5.47 10.37
CA GLY A 61 -2.78 -6.08 11.00
C GLY A 61 -2.78 -5.91 12.51
N ALA A 62 -3.11 -4.71 13.01
CA ALA A 62 -3.25 -4.46 14.45
C ALA A 62 -4.38 -5.31 15.08
N LEU A 63 -5.52 -5.41 14.40
CA LEU A 63 -6.66 -6.22 14.85
C LEU A 63 -6.36 -7.73 14.84
N TRP A 64 -5.60 -8.21 13.85
CA TRP A 64 -5.15 -9.60 13.80
C TRP A 64 -4.06 -9.90 14.82
N GLY A 65 -3.14 -8.95 15.04
CA GLY A 65 -1.99 -9.10 15.94
C GLY A 65 -2.39 -9.24 17.40
N LYS A 66 -3.35 -8.44 17.87
CA LYS A 66 -3.85 -8.48 19.26
C LYS A 66 -4.18 -9.91 19.75
N PRO A 67 -5.15 -10.64 19.19
CA PRO A 67 -5.47 -11.99 19.68
C PRO A 67 -4.37 -13.04 19.44
N MET A 68 -3.42 -12.78 18.53
CA MET A 68 -2.39 -13.75 18.14
C MET A 68 -1.10 -13.60 18.96
N TRP A 69 -0.80 -12.38 19.46
CA TRP A 69 0.46 -12.03 20.12
C TRP A 69 0.26 -11.34 21.49
N GLY A 70 -0.98 -10.99 21.89
CA GLY A 70 -1.32 -10.37 23.18
C GLY A 70 -2.55 -9.46 23.14
#